data_AF-A0A4Q7XA26-F1
#
_entry.id   AF-A0A4Q7XA26-F1
#
_cell.length_a   1.000
_cell.length_b   1.000
_cell.length_c   1.000
_cell.angle_alpha   90.00
_cell.angle_beta   90.00
_cell.angle_gamma   90.00
#
_symmetry.space_group_name_H-M   'P 1'
#
loop_
_entity.id
_entity.type
_entity.pdbx_description
1 polymer ?
#
loop_
_entity_poly.entity_id
_entity_poly.type
_entity_poly.pdbx_seq_one_letter_code
_entity_poly.pdbx_strand_id
1 'polypeptide(L)'
;MPLFATRRDLDVWADSLGVANDDEAVGVLQRLLGRLLDGQDRVRSAARAVSGAPSKDLHSELSKALGRIDLSVVAVEDALRGFQIHERR
;
A
#
# COMPACT_ATOMS: atom_id res chain seq x y z
N MET A 1 13.90 -0.91 10.16
CA MET A 1 14.73 -0.24 9.15
C MET A 1 13.76 0.48 8.22
N PRO A 2 13.81 1.80 8.05
CA PRO A 2 12.94 2.48 7.11
C PRO A 2 13.24 1.97 5.70
N LEU A 3 12.20 1.64 4.93
CA LEU A 3 12.32 1.21 3.53
C LEU A 3 12.97 2.29 2.63
N PHE A 4 12.93 3.55 3.08
CA PHE A 4 13.36 4.73 2.34
C PHE A 4 14.31 5.53 3.23
N ALA A 5 15.58 5.12 3.25
CA ALA A 5 16.58 5.68 4.15
C ALA A 5 17.38 6.82 3.53
N THR A 6 17.45 6.90 2.20
CA THR A 6 18.27 7.88 1.48
C THR A 6 17.53 8.57 0.33
N ARG A 7 18.03 9.75 -0.07
CA ARG A 7 17.52 10.46 -1.26
C ARG A 7 17.61 9.62 -2.54
N ARG A 8 18.69 8.85 -2.68
CA ARG A 8 18.90 7.97 -3.83
C ARG A 8 17.83 6.87 -3.92
N ASP A 9 17.35 6.36 -2.79
CA ASP A 9 16.26 5.38 -2.78
C ASP A 9 14.96 6.01 -3.26
N LEU A 10 14.69 7.26 -2.88
CA LEU A 10 13.51 8.00 -3.32
C LEU A 10 13.55 8.31 -4.83
N ASP A 11 14.71 8.69 -5.37
CA ASP A 11 14.86 8.94 -6.81
C ASP A 11 14.57 7.67 -7.62
N VAL A 12 15.09 6.50 -7.20
CA VAL A 12 14.79 5.20 -7.84
C VAL A 12 13.29 4.87 -7.79
N TRP A 13 12.61 5.27 -6.72
CA TRP A 13 11.18 5.10 -6.60
C TRP A 13 10.39 6.06 -7.48
N ALA A 14 10.80 7.33 -7.58
CA ALA A 14 10.21 8.28 -8.53
C ALA A 14 10.35 7.77 -9.98
N ASP A 15 11.51 7.24 -10.35
CA ASP A 15 11.74 6.61 -11.65
C ASP A 15 10.83 5.40 -11.87
N SER A 16 10.69 4.54 -10.85
CA SER A 16 9.83 3.35 -10.91
C SER A 16 8.35 3.69 -11.01
N LEU A 17 7.93 4.83 -10.46
CA LEU A 17 6.59 5.38 -10.57
C LEU A 17 6.37 6.18 -11.87
N GLY A 18 7.43 6.45 -12.63
CA GLY A 18 7.40 7.20 -13.88
C GLY A 18 7.05 8.68 -13.70
N VAL A 19 7.48 9.28 -12.59
CA VAL A 19 7.18 10.66 -12.21
C VAL A 19 8.44 11.51 -12.17
N ALA A 20 8.29 12.82 -12.39
CA ALA A 20 9.43 13.73 -12.57
C ALA A 20 9.88 14.44 -11.28
N ASN A 21 9.06 14.41 -10.22
CA ASN A 21 9.33 15.09 -8.97
C ASN A 21 8.61 14.41 -7.78
N ASP A 22 8.97 14.85 -6.58
CA ASP A 22 8.46 14.27 -5.33
C ASP A 22 6.96 14.51 -5.14
N ASP A 23 6.43 15.66 -5.57
CA ASP A 23 5.00 15.98 -5.47
C ASP A 23 4.15 14.99 -6.29
N GLU A 24 4.59 14.69 -7.50
CA GLU A 24 3.95 13.69 -8.36
C GLU A 24 4.06 12.29 -7.75
N ALA A 25 5.23 11.93 -7.19
CA ALA A 25 5.43 10.66 -6.49
C ALA A 25 4.47 10.51 -5.30
N VAL A 26 4.38 11.54 -4.46
CA VAL A 26 3.45 11.61 -3.33
C VAL A 26 2.01 11.48 -3.80
N GLY A 27 1.62 12.19 -4.87
CA GLY A 27 0.28 12.11 -5.44
C GLY A 27 -0.06 10.71 -5.98
N VAL A 28 0.89 10.01 -6.63
CA VAL A 28 0.72 8.62 -7.08
C VAL A 28 0.57 7.67 -5.89
N LEU A 29 1.43 7.81 -4.88
CA LEU A 29 1.42 6.96 -3.69
C LEU A 29 0.14 7.15 -2.86
N GLN A 30 -0.36 8.38 -2.71
CA GLN A 30 -1.65 8.64 -2.04
C GLN A 30 -2.83 7.99 -2.79
N ARG A 31 -2.84 8.06 -4.13
CA ARG A 31 -3.86 7.37 -4.93
C ARG A 31 -3.78 5.86 -4.78
N LEU A 32 -2.56 5.30 -4.74
CA LEU A 32 -2.34 3.87 -4.52
C LEU A 32 -2.83 3.46 -3.12
N LEU A 33 -2.49 4.22 -2.08
CA LEU A 33 -2.95 4.00 -0.71
C LEU A 33 -4.49 3.96 -0.64
N GLY A 34 -5.17 4.93 -1.26
CA GLY A 34 -6.63 4.94 -1.32
C GLY A 34 -7.21 3.67 -1.96
N ARG A 35 -6.64 3.22 -3.09
CA ARG A 35 -7.07 1.97 -3.75
C ARG A 35 -6.82 0.72 -2.89
N LEU A 36 -5.73 0.69 -2.13
CA LEU A 36 -5.42 -0.42 -1.22
C LEU A 36 -6.42 -0.48 -0.06
N LEU A 37 -6.75 0.67 0.54
CA LEU A 37 -7.76 0.76 1.60
C LEU A 37 -9.14 0.35 1.08
N ASP A 38 -9.54 0.81 -0.11
CA ASP A 38 -10.78 0.35 -0.76
C ASP A 38 -10.78 -1.17 -1.00
N GLY A 39 -9.64 -1.72 -1.43
CA GLY A 39 -9.46 -3.16 -1.61
C GLY A 39 -9.60 -3.93 -0.29
N GLN A 40 -9.02 -3.41 0.78
CA GLN A 40 -9.11 -3.96 2.14
C GLN A 40 -10.58 -4.08 2.57
N ASP A 41 -11.36 -3.01 2.38
CA ASP A 41 -12.77 -2.98 2.77
C ASP A 41 -13.65 -3.89 1.91
N ARG A 42 -13.34 -4.03 0.62
CA ARG A 42 -14.00 -5.00 -0.27
C ARG A 42 -13.72 -6.44 0.17
N VAL A 43 -12.47 -6.77 0.51
CA VAL A 43 -12.10 -8.12 0.99
C VAL A 43 -12.77 -8.41 2.33
N ARG A 44 -12.80 -7.45 3.27
CA ARG A 44 -13.54 -7.58 4.53
C ARG A 44 -15.04 -7.81 4.30
N SER A 45 -15.64 -7.08 3.36
CA SER A 45 -17.06 -7.24 3.02
C SER A 45 -17.34 -8.62 2.42
N ALA A 46 -16.47 -9.09 1.53
CA ALA A 46 -16.56 -10.45 0.98
C ALA A 46 -16.43 -11.51 2.08
N ALA A 47 -15.47 -11.37 2.99
CA ALA A 47 -15.27 -12.28 4.11
C ALA A 47 -16.50 -12.36 5.03
N ARG A 48 -17.16 -11.22 5.29
CA ARG A 48 -18.42 -11.17 6.03
C ARG A 48 -19.55 -11.87 5.28
N ALA A 49 -19.70 -11.60 3.97
CA ALA A 49 -20.75 -12.19 3.15
C ALA A 49 -20.64 -13.72 3.06
N VAL A 50 -19.42 -14.27 3.10
CA VAL A 50 -19.18 -15.72 3.03
C VAL A 50 -18.99 -16.36 4.40
N SER A 51 -19.19 -15.65 5.51
CA SER A 51 -19.00 -16.16 6.89
C SER A 51 -19.82 -17.39 7.26
N GLY A 52 -20.97 -17.60 6.60
CA GLY A 52 -21.79 -18.80 6.75
C GLY A 52 -21.48 -19.90 5.74
N ALA A 53 -20.50 -19.71 4.86
CA ALA A 53 -20.16 -20.70 3.84
C ALA A 53 -19.48 -21.93 4.48
N PRO A 54 -19.76 -23.15 4.00
CA PRO A 54 -19.15 -24.36 4.55
C PRO A 54 -17.65 -24.49 4.23
N SER A 55 -17.12 -23.69 3.29
CA SER A 55 -15.72 -23.76 2.85
C SER A 55 -14.79 -22.95 3.74
N LYS A 56 -13.98 -23.64 4.54
CA LYS A 56 -12.90 -23.03 5.34
C LYS A 56 -11.74 -22.51 4.49
N ASP A 57 -11.54 -23.07 3.30
CA ASP A 57 -10.47 -22.66 2.38
C ASP A 57 -10.70 -21.24 1.87
N LEU A 58 -11.95 -20.88 1.56
CA LEU A 58 -12.31 -19.54 1.13
C LEU A 58 -11.98 -18.49 2.20
N HIS A 59 -12.25 -18.79 3.48
CA HIS A 59 -11.87 -17.92 4.59
C HIS A 59 -10.36 -17.74 4.72
N SER A 60 -9.61 -18.83 4.55
CA SER A 60 -8.15 -18.79 4.58
C SER A 60 -7.59 -17.91 3.47
N GLU A 61 -8.07 -18.06 2.24
CA GLU A 61 -7.61 -17.26 1.10
C GLU A 61 -7.97 -15.78 1.24
N LEU A 62 -9.17 -15.45 1.73
CA LEU A 62 -9.55 -14.06 2.02
C LEU A 62 -8.69 -13.44 3.12
N SER A 63 -8.35 -14.21 4.16
CA SER A 63 -7.45 -13.76 5.23
C SER A 63 -6.03 -13.50 4.70
N LYS A 64 -5.50 -14.38 3.84
CA LYS A 64 -4.21 -14.18 3.17
C LYS A 64 -4.22 -12.95 2.28
N ALA A 65 -5.28 -12.74 1.51
CA ALA A 65 -5.44 -11.56 0.66
C ALA A 65 -5.44 -10.28 1.50
N LEU A 66 -6.18 -10.27 2.62
CA LEU A 66 -6.21 -9.13 3.54
C LEU A 66 -4.81 -8.83 4.10
N GLY A 67 -4.09 -9.84 4.59
CA GLY A 67 -2.74 -9.65 5.12
C GLY A 67 -1.74 -9.12 4.07
N ARG A 68 -1.88 -9.51 2.80
CA ARG A 68 -1.05 -8.95 1.71
C ARG A 68 -1.38 -7.49 1.42
N ILE A 69 -2.66 -7.11 1.48
CA ILE A 69 -3.08 -5.71 1.34
C ILE A 69 -2.52 -4.89 2.50
N ASP A 70 -2.60 -5.39 3.74
CA ASP A 70 -2.08 -4.71 4.93
C ASP A 70 -0.58 -4.42 4.83
N LEU A 71 0.21 -5.41 4.40
CA LEU A 71 1.64 -5.22 4.16
C LEU A 71 1.92 -4.18 3.06
N SER A 72 1.09 -4.14 2.02
CA SER A 72 1.22 -3.17 0.95
C SER A 72 0.89 -1.75 1.43
N VAL A 73 -0.12 -1.60 2.30
CA VAL A 73 -0.46 -0.31 2.93
C VAL A 73 0.73 0.21 3.72
N VAL A 74 1.32 -0.59 4.60
CA VAL A 74 2.48 -0.19 5.41
C VAL A 74 3.65 0.25 4.54
N ALA A 75 3.95 -0.51 3.47
CA ALA A 75 5.04 -0.16 2.56
C ALA A 75 4.81 1.18 1.84
N VAL A 76 3.57 1.47 1.42
CA VAL A 76 3.21 2.74 0.78
C VAL A 76 3.23 3.91 1.78
N GLU A 77 2.79 3.70 3.02
CA GLU A 77 2.89 4.71 4.08
C GLU A 77 4.34 5.05 4.43
N ASP A 78 5.21 4.05 4.50
CA ASP A 78 6.65 4.26 4.69
C ASP A 78 7.27 5.04 3.52
N ALA A 79 6.82 4.78 2.28
CA ALA A 79 7.25 5.53 1.09
C ALA A 79 6.85 7.01 1.18
N LEU A 80 5.58 7.27 1.49
CA LEU A 80 5.05 8.62 1.68
C LEU A 80 5.82 9.38 2.76
N ARG A 81 6.10 8.74 3.90
CA ARG A 81 6.90 9.34 4.97
C ARG A 81 8.33 9.64 4.50
N GLY A 82 8.92 8.75 3.69
CA GLY A 82 10.23 8.94 3.08
C GLY A 82 10.31 10.22 2.26
N PHE A 83 9.37 10.42 1.32
CA PHE A 83 9.29 11.63 0.50
C PHE A 83 9.09 12.89 1.36
N GLN A 84 8.14 12.88 2.30
CA GLN A 84 7.84 14.04 3.16
C GLN A 84 9.01 14.48 4.06
N ILE A 85 9.85 13.55 4.51
CA ILE A 85 11.03 13.89 5.33
C ILE A 85 12.10 14.59 4.49
N HIS A 86 12.27 14.17 3.23
CA HIS A 86 13.32 14.70 2.35
C HIS A 86 12.93 15.99 1.65
N GLU A 87 11.64 16.22 1.41
CA GLU A 87 11.11 17.47 0.86
C GLU A 87 11.33 18.68 1.80
N ARG A 88 11.49 18.44 3.11
CA ARG A 88 11.74 19.48 4.13
C ARG A 88 13.22 19.85 4.32
N ARG A 89 14.12 19.43 3.44
CA ARG A 89 15.56 19.76 3.48
C ARG A 89 16.01 20.40 2.18
#